data_AF-A0A318U8B1-F1
#
_entry.id   AF-A0A318U8B1-F1
#
_cell.length_a   1.000
_cell.length_b   1.000
_cell.length_c   1.000
_cell.angle_alpha   90.00
_cell.angle_beta   90.00
_cell.angle_gamma   90.00
#
_symmetry.space_group_name_H-M   'P 1'
#
loop_
_entity.id
_entity.type
_entity.pdbx_description
1 polymer ?
#
loop_
_entity_poly.entity_id
_entity_poly.type
_entity_poly.pdbx_seq_one_letter_code
_entity_poly.pdbx_strand_id
1 'polypeptide(L)'
;MNAFTKMTLLFVGICFHALQSAAQIDKAAQIEKLIHNANHLGLFNGNVLIADQGKIIYKTAVGHADASGKVKLTGQYRFSIGSIAKEFNAVGIMLLKEQGKLSLEDPVSKYLPELPPWSSGIKIKNLLQYSSGLPKFQWNVIQNDADNMEHLKKTKQLDFEPGTQYSYNNNDVFLQRRIIEKISGQSFKEFAVQRLLKPAAMHTAIVDPGDKDPFIARSYDNQGKEDPLDYHLSGWVSVTTDDLYKWSNALNKFRLIGPLSTKELSQTFAWRTQCGLGSLTMENNKIISHKHDGSNSNYQALLLSTTENGRTVILMTNQMQNNLYALNNSIQAILDGKPYDQIKKSFGKSFRPQIEQLDGKQLLAFYHQIKKEHGEEYNFNEENELNEIGYKFLRGNKLADAILIFEYNTVLFPQSGNVFDSLGEAYYKQGDKVKALLNYQQSFRLDPANETAKKIIAELDH
;
A
#
# COMPACT_ATOMS: atom_id res chain seq x y z
N MET A 1 -51.71 -21.67 1.61
CA MET A 1 -50.49 -22.46 1.30
C MET A 1 -50.61 -23.81 1.99
N ASN A 2 -50.61 -24.90 1.21
CA ASN A 2 -50.67 -26.29 1.68
C ASN A 2 -49.43 -26.61 2.56
N ALA A 3 -49.59 -27.44 3.59
CA ALA A 3 -48.52 -27.91 4.48
C ALA A 3 -47.30 -28.48 3.72
N PHE A 4 -47.53 -29.15 2.60
CA PHE A 4 -46.51 -29.67 1.69
C PHE A 4 -45.67 -28.55 1.07
N THR A 5 -46.31 -27.47 0.61
CA THR A 5 -45.62 -26.30 0.03
C THR A 5 -44.77 -25.56 1.07
N LYS A 6 -45.24 -25.48 2.33
CA LYS A 6 -44.45 -24.93 3.45
C LYS A 6 -43.24 -25.80 3.75
N MET A 7 -43.40 -27.12 3.73
CA MET A 7 -42.32 -28.06 4.02
C MET A 7 -41.25 -28.08 2.92
N THR A 8 -41.65 -28.03 1.64
CA THR A 8 -40.70 -27.92 0.51
C THR A 8 -39.94 -26.59 0.52
N LEU A 9 -40.60 -25.46 0.80
CA LEU A 9 -39.93 -24.16 0.93
C LEU A 9 -38.96 -24.12 2.13
N LEU A 10 -39.33 -24.77 3.25
CA LEU A 10 -38.45 -24.90 4.41
C LEU A 10 -37.22 -25.77 4.08
N PHE A 11 -37.40 -26.90 3.38
CA PHE A 11 -36.31 -27.80 3.00
C PHE A 11 -35.36 -27.18 1.97
N VAL A 12 -35.90 -26.51 0.95
CA VAL A 12 -35.10 -25.75 -0.03
C VAL A 12 -34.35 -24.62 0.67
N GLY A 13 -34.99 -23.93 1.60
CA GLY A 13 -34.36 -22.92 2.45
C GLY A 13 -33.18 -23.50 3.25
N ILE A 14 -33.37 -24.62 3.94
CA ILE A 14 -32.32 -25.29 4.74
C ILE A 14 -31.14 -25.73 3.86
N CYS A 15 -31.40 -26.33 2.69
CA CYS A 15 -30.35 -26.73 1.75
C CYS A 15 -29.56 -25.53 1.22
N PHE A 16 -30.23 -24.41 0.90
CA PHE A 16 -29.55 -23.19 0.47
C PHE A 16 -28.65 -22.58 1.55
N HIS A 17 -29.11 -22.58 2.81
CA HIS A 17 -28.31 -22.09 3.95
C HIS A 17 -27.10 -22.98 4.22
N ALA A 18 -27.26 -24.31 4.12
CA ALA A 18 -26.15 -25.25 4.28
C ALA A 18 -25.06 -25.07 3.20
N LEU A 19 -25.46 -24.89 1.93
CA LEU A 19 -24.54 -24.65 0.82
C LEU A 19 -23.78 -23.33 0.95
N GLN A 20 -24.45 -22.24 1.34
CA GLN A 20 -23.79 -20.95 1.58
C GLN A 20 -22.80 -21.02 2.75
N SER A 21 -23.17 -21.69 3.84
CA SER A 21 -22.27 -21.89 4.98
C SER A 21 -21.03 -22.70 4.59
N ALA A 22 -21.19 -23.76 3.78
CA ALA A 22 -20.07 -24.58 3.32
C ALA A 22 -19.11 -23.81 2.40
N ALA A 23 -19.64 -23.03 1.45
CA ALA A 23 -18.82 -22.20 0.55
C ALA A 23 -18.06 -21.09 1.31
N GLN A 24 -18.64 -20.53 2.37
CA GLN A 24 -17.96 -19.54 3.21
C GLN A 24 -16.85 -20.16 4.06
N ILE A 25 -17.07 -21.37 4.61
CA ILE A 25 -16.06 -22.15 5.32
C ILE A 25 -14.86 -22.46 4.41
N ASP A 26 -15.11 -22.82 3.15
CA ASP A 26 -14.06 -23.08 2.16
C ASP A 26 -13.19 -21.84 1.88
N LYS A 27 -13.80 -20.67 1.65
CA LYS A 27 -13.04 -19.41 1.43
C LYS A 27 -12.15 -19.05 2.61
N ALA A 28 -12.67 -19.12 3.84
CA ALA A 28 -11.89 -18.80 5.03
C ALA A 28 -10.70 -19.75 5.20
N ALA A 29 -10.87 -21.04 4.92
CA ALA A 29 -9.80 -22.03 4.98
C ALA A 29 -8.71 -21.81 3.90
N GLN A 30 -9.10 -21.43 2.68
CA GLN A 30 -8.15 -21.09 1.61
C GLN A 30 -7.32 -19.85 1.95
N ILE A 31 -7.97 -18.82 2.51
CA ILE A 31 -7.30 -17.61 3.01
C ILE A 31 -6.36 -17.97 4.17
N GLU A 32 -6.80 -18.80 5.11
CA GLU A 32 -5.96 -19.27 6.22
C GLU A 32 -4.69 -19.93 5.70
N LYS A 33 -4.83 -20.88 4.78
CA LYS A 33 -3.70 -21.55 4.15
C LYS A 33 -2.76 -20.56 3.47
N LEU A 34 -3.29 -19.58 2.72
CA LEU A 34 -2.48 -18.54 2.05
C LEU A 34 -1.67 -17.72 3.07
N ILE A 35 -2.31 -17.22 4.13
CA ILE A 35 -1.67 -16.37 5.15
C ILE A 35 -0.63 -17.17 5.95
N HIS A 36 -0.95 -18.39 6.36
CA HIS A 36 -0.02 -19.24 7.10
C HIS A 36 1.16 -19.68 6.24
N ASN A 37 0.96 -19.97 4.95
CA ASN A 37 2.07 -20.26 4.03
C ASN A 37 2.98 -19.04 3.85
N ALA A 38 2.40 -17.85 3.65
CA ALA A 38 3.18 -16.62 3.57
C ALA A 38 3.99 -16.37 4.86
N ASN A 39 3.41 -16.62 6.04
CA ASN A 39 4.14 -16.53 7.31
C ASN A 39 5.25 -17.58 7.43
N HIS A 40 4.98 -18.83 7.08
CA HIS A 40 5.97 -19.91 7.10
C HIS A 40 7.18 -19.61 6.20
N LEU A 41 6.94 -18.99 5.04
CA LEU A 41 7.98 -18.55 4.11
C LEU A 41 8.70 -17.26 4.56
N GLY A 42 8.33 -16.66 5.70
CA GLY A 42 8.89 -15.38 6.16
C GLY A 42 8.43 -14.17 5.35
N LEU A 43 7.35 -14.33 4.58
CA LEU A 43 6.80 -13.31 3.68
C LEU A 43 5.64 -12.53 4.32
N PHE A 44 5.20 -12.88 5.52
CA PHE A 44 4.19 -12.09 6.25
C PHE A 44 4.30 -12.30 7.76
N ASN A 45 4.30 -11.23 8.55
CA ASN A 45 4.33 -11.28 10.01
C ASN A 45 3.38 -10.20 10.53
N GLY A 46 2.13 -10.55 10.83
CA GLY A 46 1.10 -9.54 10.93
C GLY A 46 -0.31 -10.01 11.26
N ASN A 47 -1.21 -9.03 11.29
CA ASN A 47 -2.63 -9.23 11.55
C ASN A 47 -3.47 -9.00 10.29
N VAL A 48 -4.50 -9.81 10.13
CA VAL A 48 -5.42 -9.79 8.97
C VAL A 48 -6.87 -9.71 9.46
N LEU A 49 -7.68 -8.89 8.79
CA LEU A 49 -9.14 -8.91 8.91
C LEU A 49 -9.76 -8.84 7.53
N ILE A 50 -10.69 -9.75 7.26
CA ILE A 50 -11.44 -9.79 6.01
C ILE A 50 -12.93 -9.83 6.35
N ALA A 51 -13.65 -8.86 5.81
CA ALA A 51 -15.09 -8.87 5.73
C ALA A 51 -15.53 -9.07 4.27
N ASP A 52 -16.59 -9.84 4.07
CA ASP A 52 -17.24 -10.07 2.78
C ASP A 52 -18.75 -10.11 3.03
N GLN A 53 -19.54 -9.57 2.10
CA GLN A 53 -20.99 -9.43 2.25
C GLN A 53 -21.41 -8.73 3.55
N GLY A 54 -20.61 -7.75 3.99
CA GLY A 54 -20.85 -6.95 5.19
C GLY A 54 -20.60 -7.68 6.52
N LYS A 55 -20.03 -8.90 6.50
CA LYS A 55 -19.71 -9.68 7.70
C LYS A 55 -18.22 -9.98 7.75
N ILE A 56 -17.62 -9.95 8.93
CA ILE A 56 -16.25 -10.44 9.13
C ILE A 56 -16.29 -11.96 8.94
N ILE A 57 -15.52 -12.47 7.97
CA ILE A 57 -15.45 -13.91 7.64
C ILE A 57 -14.12 -14.55 8.06
N TYR A 58 -13.07 -13.74 8.23
CA TYR A 58 -11.75 -14.22 8.62
C TYR A 58 -10.97 -13.15 9.39
N LYS A 59 -10.33 -13.57 10.48
CA LYS A 59 -9.42 -12.76 11.29
C LYS A 59 -8.29 -13.64 11.80
N THR A 60 -7.05 -13.22 11.64
CA THR A 60 -5.90 -13.94 12.22
C THR A 60 -4.79 -12.99 12.63
N ALA A 61 -3.89 -13.51 13.45
CA ALA A 61 -2.60 -12.92 13.81
C ALA A 61 -1.54 -14.01 13.65
N VAL A 62 -0.52 -13.77 12.84
CA VAL A 62 0.54 -14.75 12.55
C VAL A 62 1.92 -14.11 12.76
N GLY A 63 2.85 -14.86 13.35
CA GLY A 63 4.20 -14.39 13.62
C GLY A 63 4.38 -13.72 14.99
N HIS A 64 5.34 -12.80 15.09
CA HIS A 64 5.87 -12.27 16.35
C HIS A 64 5.69 -10.76 16.49
N ALA A 65 5.41 -10.33 17.72
CA ALA A 65 5.16 -8.94 18.05
C ALA A 65 6.44 -8.11 18.15
N ASP A 66 7.61 -8.75 18.13
CA ASP A 66 8.92 -8.13 18.28
C ASP A 66 10.00 -9.00 17.60
N ALA A 67 11.23 -8.49 17.51
CA ALA A 67 12.31 -9.21 16.82
C ALA A 67 12.88 -10.38 17.63
N SER A 68 12.49 -10.53 18.90
CA SER A 68 12.99 -11.63 19.74
C SER A 68 12.51 -13.00 19.26
N GLY A 69 11.42 -13.04 18.49
CA GLY A 69 10.77 -14.26 18.05
C GLY A 69 10.08 -15.05 19.18
N LYS A 70 9.94 -14.46 20.39
CA LYS A 70 9.36 -15.13 21.55
C LYS A 70 7.92 -14.68 21.83
N VAL A 71 7.61 -13.42 21.55
CA VAL A 71 6.28 -12.85 21.81
C VAL A 71 5.42 -13.00 20.56
N LYS A 72 4.35 -13.78 20.64
CA LYS A 72 3.44 -13.99 19.50
C LYS A 72 2.55 -12.77 19.27
N LEU A 73 2.28 -12.47 18.01
CA LEU A 73 1.22 -11.53 17.66
C LEU A 73 -0.15 -12.06 18.10
N THR A 74 -1.02 -11.13 18.43
CA THR A 74 -2.44 -11.36 18.74
C THR A 74 -3.26 -10.23 18.13
N GLY A 75 -4.58 -10.39 18.04
CA GLY A 75 -5.49 -9.34 17.57
C GLY A 75 -5.50 -8.05 18.42
N GLN A 76 -4.88 -8.07 19.61
CA GLN A 76 -4.79 -6.91 20.50
C GLN A 76 -3.64 -5.95 20.13
N TYR A 77 -2.67 -6.43 19.34
CA TYR A 77 -1.55 -5.61 18.92
C TYR A 77 -1.97 -4.56 17.91
N ARG A 78 -1.49 -3.35 18.16
CA ARG A 78 -1.62 -2.20 17.28
C ARG A 78 -0.39 -2.08 16.40
N PHE A 79 -0.61 -1.54 15.22
CA PHE A 79 0.41 -1.29 14.22
C PHE A 79 0.42 0.20 13.90
N SER A 80 1.61 0.72 13.59
CA SER A 80 1.72 1.99 12.88
C SER A 80 1.24 1.76 11.44
N ILE A 81 0.14 2.41 11.07
CA ILE A 81 -0.48 2.26 9.74
C ILE A 81 0.08 3.22 8.69
N GLY A 82 1.19 3.88 9.00
CA GLY A 82 1.88 4.81 8.11
C GLY A 82 0.95 5.88 7.55
N SER A 83 0.98 6.06 6.23
CA SER A 83 0.20 7.07 5.52
C SER A 83 -1.32 6.97 5.68
N ILE A 84 -1.88 5.83 6.08
CA ILE A 84 -3.31 5.73 6.43
C ILE A 84 -3.66 6.64 7.61
N ALA A 85 -2.71 6.93 8.52
CA ALA A 85 -2.92 7.88 9.61
C ALA A 85 -3.24 9.32 9.13
N LYS A 86 -2.95 9.66 7.87
CA LYS A 86 -3.27 10.98 7.31
C LYS A 86 -4.78 11.19 7.14
N GLU A 87 -5.55 10.10 7.02
CA GLU A 87 -7.02 10.17 6.93
C GLU A 87 -7.64 10.87 8.13
N PHE A 88 -7.11 10.63 9.34
CA PHE A 88 -7.62 11.23 10.57
C PHE A 88 -7.45 12.75 10.57
N ASN A 89 -6.37 13.26 9.97
CA ASN A 89 -6.11 14.69 9.82
C ASN A 89 -7.12 15.30 8.85
N ALA A 90 -7.26 14.67 7.67
CA ALA A 90 -8.14 15.14 6.62
C ALA A 90 -9.62 15.14 7.04
N VAL A 91 -10.08 14.06 7.69
CA VAL A 91 -11.44 13.99 8.25
C VAL A 91 -11.63 15.00 9.37
N GLY A 92 -10.60 15.26 10.19
CA GLY A 92 -10.62 16.32 11.20
C GLY A 92 -10.86 17.72 10.60
N ILE A 93 -10.18 18.05 9.49
CA ILE A 93 -10.41 19.30 8.75
C ILE A 93 -11.85 19.38 8.23
N MET A 94 -12.35 18.31 7.62
CA MET A 94 -13.72 18.29 7.09
C MET A 94 -14.78 18.38 8.20
N LEU A 95 -14.54 17.75 9.35
CA LEU A 95 -15.40 17.86 10.52
C LEU A 95 -15.48 19.31 11.04
N LEU A 96 -14.37 20.05 11.03
CA LEU A 96 -14.36 21.47 11.38
C LEU A 96 -15.03 22.34 10.33
N LYS A 97 -14.91 21.98 9.04
CA LYS A 97 -15.64 22.62 7.94
C LYS A 97 -17.15 22.49 8.10
N GLU A 98 -17.65 21.28 8.39
CA GLU A 98 -19.08 21.05 8.61
C GLU A 98 -19.63 21.82 9.82
N GLN A 99 -18.78 22.11 10.80
CA GLN A 99 -19.13 22.97 11.94
C GLN A 99 -19.07 24.47 11.61
N GLY A 100 -18.79 24.85 10.37
CA GLY A 100 -18.65 26.25 9.94
C GLY A 100 -17.41 26.95 10.50
N LYS A 101 -16.43 26.21 11.02
CA LYS A 101 -15.23 26.78 11.66
C LYS A 101 -14.11 27.11 10.67
N LEU A 102 -14.15 26.53 9.47
CA LEU A 102 -13.24 26.82 8.38
C LEU A 102 -13.90 26.63 7.01
N SER A 103 -13.32 27.26 6.00
CA SER A 103 -13.54 26.96 4.58
C SER A 103 -12.29 26.31 3.99
N LEU A 104 -12.44 25.40 3.02
CA LEU A 104 -11.27 24.86 2.32
C LEU A 104 -10.57 25.91 1.42
N GLU A 105 -11.27 27.00 1.12
CA GLU A 105 -10.72 28.15 0.40
C GLU A 105 -9.99 29.14 1.31
N ASP A 106 -10.06 28.97 2.64
CA ASP A 106 -9.33 29.83 3.56
C ASP A 106 -7.82 29.67 3.35
N PRO A 107 -7.05 30.78 3.40
CA PRO A 107 -5.60 30.71 3.37
C PRO A 107 -5.07 30.14 4.69
N VAL A 108 -3.94 29.42 4.63
CA VAL A 108 -3.28 28.86 5.82
C VAL A 108 -2.91 29.95 6.83
N SER A 109 -2.49 31.12 6.35
CA SER A 109 -2.13 32.28 7.19
C SER A 109 -3.26 32.77 8.10
N LYS A 110 -4.53 32.50 7.77
CA LYS A 110 -5.68 32.80 8.63
C LYS A 110 -5.60 32.08 9.98
N TYR A 111 -5.04 30.88 9.99
CA TYR A 111 -4.95 30.03 11.17
C TYR A 111 -3.54 30.01 11.76
N LEU A 112 -2.51 30.13 10.91
CA LEU A 112 -1.10 30.07 11.29
C LEU A 112 -0.38 31.35 10.82
N PRO A 113 -0.70 32.54 11.40
CA PRO A 113 -0.17 33.82 10.96
C PRO A 113 1.34 33.99 11.22
N GLU A 114 1.95 33.10 12.01
CA GLU A 114 3.38 33.07 12.28
C GLU A 114 4.21 32.51 11.12
N LEU A 115 3.58 31.94 10.08
CA LEU A 115 4.24 31.47 8.89
C LEU A 115 4.60 32.63 7.93
N PRO A 116 5.60 32.47 7.06
CA PRO A 116 5.98 33.52 6.12
C PRO A 116 4.87 33.85 5.10
N PRO A 117 5.02 34.94 4.31
CA PRO A 117 3.97 35.44 3.41
C PRO A 117 3.41 34.43 2.41
N TRP A 118 4.18 33.40 2.03
CA TRP A 118 3.70 32.33 1.15
C TRP A 118 2.47 31.60 1.72
N SER A 119 2.28 31.59 3.03
CA SER A 119 1.13 30.93 3.69
C SER A 119 -0.22 31.57 3.35
N SER A 120 -0.22 32.82 2.86
CA SER A 120 -1.42 33.48 2.34
C SER A 120 -1.83 33.00 0.95
N GLY A 121 -0.89 32.39 0.20
CA GLY A 121 -1.17 31.79 -1.12
C GLY A 121 -1.61 30.34 -1.06
N ILE A 122 -1.35 29.63 0.05
CA ILE A 122 -1.76 28.24 0.24
C ILE A 122 -3.14 28.20 0.86
N LYS A 123 -4.09 27.55 0.20
CA LYS A 123 -5.44 27.28 0.75
C LYS A 123 -5.47 25.96 1.48
N ILE A 124 -6.40 25.77 2.41
CA ILE A 124 -6.57 24.49 3.13
C ILE A 124 -6.77 23.32 2.15
N LYS A 125 -7.51 23.50 1.06
CA LYS A 125 -7.65 22.45 0.02
C LYS A 125 -6.32 21.99 -0.57
N ASN A 126 -5.34 22.89 -0.70
CA ASN A 126 -4.03 22.54 -1.25
C ASN A 126 -3.27 21.60 -0.32
N LEU A 127 -3.46 21.71 1.00
CA LEU A 127 -2.90 20.75 1.95
C LEU A 127 -3.55 19.37 1.82
N LEU A 128 -4.86 19.31 1.60
CA LEU A 128 -5.61 18.04 1.46
C LEU A 128 -5.30 17.30 0.16
N GLN A 129 -4.91 18.03 -0.89
CA GLN A 129 -4.62 17.52 -2.24
C GLN A 129 -3.11 17.42 -2.54
N TYR A 130 -2.26 17.72 -1.56
CA TYR A 130 -0.79 17.73 -1.72
C TYR A 130 -0.32 18.62 -2.88
N SER A 131 -0.90 19.81 -2.98
CA SER A 131 -0.63 20.78 -4.04
C SER A 131 -0.15 22.12 -3.47
N SER A 132 0.49 22.13 -2.31
CA SER A 132 0.82 23.35 -1.57
C SER A 132 2.08 24.06 -2.04
N GLY A 133 2.99 23.36 -2.72
CA GLY A 133 4.32 23.87 -3.06
C GLY A 133 5.31 23.84 -1.90
N LEU A 134 4.95 23.29 -0.72
CA LEU A 134 5.86 23.23 0.41
C LEU A 134 7.12 22.41 0.09
N PRO A 135 8.31 22.81 0.57
CA PRO A 135 9.52 22.04 0.38
C PRO A 135 9.40 20.66 1.02
N LYS A 136 10.05 19.66 0.40
CA LYS A 136 10.07 18.28 0.92
C LYS A 136 10.53 18.24 2.38
N PHE A 137 9.83 17.45 3.18
CA PHE A 137 10.16 17.22 4.58
C PHE A 137 11.60 16.69 4.77
N GLN A 138 12.35 17.29 5.69
CA GLN A 138 13.76 17.00 5.93
C GLN A 138 13.93 16.03 7.10
N TRP A 139 13.72 14.73 6.86
CA TRP A 139 13.76 13.66 7.88
C TRP A 139 15.06 13.60 8.69
N ASN A 140 16.20 13.94 8.08
CA ASN A 140 17.50 13.89 8.77
C ASN A 140 17.78 15.11 9.66
N VAL A 141 16.97 16.16 9.55
CA VAL A 141 17.17 17.43 10.26
C VAL A 141 16.12 17.63 11.34
N ILE A 142 14.87 17.33 11.01
CA ILE A 142 13.72 17.58 11.88
C ILE A 142 13.59 16.44 12.88
N GLN A 143 13.70 16.73 14.18
CA GLN A 143 13.56 15.72 15.23
C GLN A 143 12.18 15.74 15.88
N ASN A 144 11.48 16.87 15.83
CA ASN A 144 10.18 17.03 16.47
C ASN A 144 9.33 18.11 15.78
N ASP A 145 8.11 18.28 16.28
CA ASP A 145 7.14 19.28 15.78
C ASP A 145 7.64 20.74 15.86
N ALA A 146 8.37 21.11 16.92
CA ALA A 146 8.88 22.46 17.10
C ALA A 146 9.97 22.77 16.07
N ASP A 147 10.88 21.82 15.84
CA ASP A 147 11.92 21.92 14.81
C ASP A 147 11.29 22.10 13.43
N ASN A 148 10.26 21.32 13.10
CA ASN A 148 9.58 21.44 11.81
C ASN A 148 8.91 22.80 11.63
N MET A 149 8.24 23.29 12.67
CA MET A 149 7.60 24.60 12.63
C MET A 149 8.64 25.71 12.45
N GLU A 150 9.78 25.62 13.13
CA GLU A 150 10.89 26.57 12.93
C GLU A 150 11.47 26.50 11.52
N HIS A 151 11.63 25.28 10.97
CA HIS A 151 12.08 25.07 9.61
C HIS A 151 11.14 25.73 8.59
N LEU A 152 9.82 25.53 8.74
CA LEU A 152 8.80 26.16 7.89
C LEU A 152 8.79 27.69 8.01
N LYS A 153 9.01 28.23 9.22
CA LYS A 153 9.16 29.69 9.43
C LYS A 153 10.37 30.27 8.72
N LYS A 154 11.42 29.47 8.50
CA LYS A 154 12.64 29.87 7.79
C LYS A 154 12.56 29.63 6.27
N THR A 155 11.54 28.91 5.79
CA THR A 155 11.33 28.66 4.36
C THR A 155 11.00 29.96 3.64
N LYS A 156 11.89 30.38 2.73
CA LYS A 156 11.76 31.65 1.97
C LYS A 156 10.83 31.54 0.77
N GLN A 157 10.83 30.40 0.09
CA GLN A 157 10.10 30.18 -1.15
C GLN A 157 9.52 28.77 -1.20
N LEU A 158 8.42 28.62 -1.93
CA LEU A 158 7.81 27.35 -2.27
C LEU A 158 8.54 26.72 -3.48
N ASP A 159 8.47 25.40 -3.59
CA ASP A 159 9.01 24.65 -4.73
C ASP A 159 8.22 24.92 -6.02
N PHE A 160 6.93 25.28 -5.89
CA PHE A 160 6.04 25.64 -6.99
C PHE A 160 4.84 26.45 -6.48
N GLU A 161 4.07 27.04 -7.40
CA GLU A 161 2.87 27.83 -7.07
C GLU A 161 1.74 26.94 -6.51
N PRO A 162 1.12 27.29 -5.37
CA PRO A 162 0.05 26.50 -4.79
C PRO A 162 -1.09 26.20 -5.77
N GLY A 163 -1.46 24.94 -5.90
CA GLY A 163 -2.54 24.47 -6.78
C GLY A 163 -2.14 24.25 -8.23
N THR A 164 -0.85 24.33 -8.58
CA THR A 164 -0.37 24.11 -9.96
C THR A 164 0.29 22.76 -10.20
N GLN A 165 0.77 22.09 -9.14
CA GLN A 165 1.42 20.78 -9.22
C GLN A 165 1.06 19.89 -8.02
N TYR A 166 1.29 18.58 -8.16
CA TYR A 166 1.17 17.60 -7.09
C TYR A 166 2.55 17.24 -6.54
N SER A 167 2.71 17.30 -5.22
CA SER A 167 3.90 16.84 -4.50
C SER A 167 3.49 16.31 -3.14
N TYR A 168 3.41 14.99 -3.01
CA TYR A 168 3.10 14.33 -1.74
C TYR A 168 4.09 14.73 -0.65
N ASN A 169 3.62 15.36 0.42
CA ASN A 169 4.48 15.95 1.43
C ASN A 169 3.91 15.84 2.85
N ASN A 170 4.75 15.47 3.82
CA ASN A 170 4.33 15.40 5.24
C ASN A 170 4.17 16.80 5.86
N ASN A 171 4.77 17.85 5.27
CA ASN A 171 4.52 19.22 5.70
C ASN A 171 3.06 19.65 5.50
N ASP A 172 2.38 19.12 4.47
CA ASP A 172 0.94 19.37 4.30
C ASP A 172 0.14 18.85 5.49
N VAL A 173 0.42 17.61 5.89
CA VAL A 173 -0.28 16.94 6.99
C VAL A 173 0.06 17.58 8.33
N PHE A 174 1.32 17.97 8.52
CA PHE A 174 1.73 18.73 9.70
C PHE A 174 0.93 20.03 9.84
N LEU A 175 0.80 20.82 8.76
CA LEU A 175 0.01 22.04 8.81
C LEU A 175 -1.49 21.78 9.01
N GLN A 176 -2.05 20.69 8.46
CA GLN A 176 -3.42 20.27 8.78
C GLN A 176 -3.62 20.08 10.30
N ARG A 177 -2.68 19.41 10.99
CA ARG A 177 -2.72 19.23 12.46
C ARG A 177 -2.71 20.57 13.18
N ARG A 178 -1.75 21.43 12.84
CA ARG A 178 -1.61 22.74 13.48
C ARG A 178 -2.87 23.60 13.31
N ILE A 179 -3.53 23.52 12.15
CA ILE A 179 -4.83 24.19 11.91
C ILE A 179 -5.93 23.59 12.81
N ILE A 180 -6.02 22.26 12.91
CA ILE A 180 -7.00 21.60 13.80
C ILE A 180 -6.80 22.04 15.25
N GLU A 181 -5.57 22.04 15.73
CA GLU A 181 -5.24 22.45 17.10
C GLU A 181 -5.56 23.92 17.34
N LYS A 182 -5.21 24.80 16.39
CA LYS A 182 -5.53 26.22 16.45
C LYS A 182 -7.02 26.47 16.60
N ILE A 183 -7.84 25.79 15.79
CA ILE A 183 -9.29 25.99 15.74
C ILE A 183 -9.98 25.35 16.95
N SER A 184 -9.50 24.19 17.39
CA SER A 184 -10.12 23.42 18.47
C SER A 184 -9.68 23.85 19.87
N GLY A 185 -8.48 24.43 19.99
CA GLY A 185 -7.83 24.70 21.28
C GLY A 185 -7.35 23.43 22.01
N GLN A 186 -7.36 22.27 21.33
CA GLN A 186 -6.94 20.97 21.86
C GLN A 186 -5.65 20.53 21.17
N SER A 187 -4.85 19.67 21.81
CA SER A 187 -3.81 18.95 21.07
C SER A 187 -4.45 18.04 20.01
N PHE A 188 -3.74 17.72 18.93
CA PHE A 188 -4.28 16.83 17.91
C PHE A 188 -4.63 15.44 18.48
N LYS A 189 -3.82 14.94 19.42
CA LYS A 189 -4.08 13.69 20.15
C LYS A 189 -5.44 13.71 20.86
N GLU A 190 -5.73 14.76 21.62
CA GLU A 190 -7.02 14.92 22.31
C GLU A 190 -8.18 15.04 21.32
N PHE A 191 -8.01 15.89 20.30
CA PHE A 191 -9.01 16.08 19.25
C PHE A 191 -9.32 14.75 18.54
N ALA A 192 -8.30 14.02 18.11
CA ALA A 192 -8.46 12.76 17.40
C ALA A 192 -9.18 11.72 18.28
N VAL A 193 -8.78 11.58 19.54
CA VAL A 193 -9.44 10.66 20.48
C VAL A 193 -10.91 11.04 20.67
N GLN A 194 -11.21 12.31 20.95
CA GLN A 194 -12.56 12.75 21.30
C GLN A 194 -13.51 12.84 20.11
N ARG A 195 -13.00 13.30 18.97
CA ARG A 195 -13.82 13.70 17.81
C ARG A 195 -13.79 12.71 16.66
N LEU A 196 -12.81 11.80 16.63
CA LEU A 196 -12.65 10.83 15.56
C LEU A 196 -12.74 9.39 16.07
N LEU A 197 -11.84 8.99 16.97
CA LEU A 197 -11.70 7.60 17.42
C LEU A 197 -12.91 7.12 18.23
N LYS A 198 -13.36 7.90 19.24
CA LYS A 198 -14.55 7.55 20.04
C LYS A 198 -15.83 7.48 19.19
N PRO A 199 -16.16 8.48 18.33
CA PRO A 199 -17.33 8.39 17.45
C PRO A 199 -17.25 7.24 16.44
N ALA A 200 -16.05 6.86 15.99
CA ALA A 200 -15.82 5.68 15.15
C ALA A 200 -15.84 4.36 15.95
N ALA A 201 -16.01 4.38 17.28
CA ALA A 201 -15.94 3.22 18.18
C ALA A 201 -14.57 2.49 18.21
N MET A 202 -13.50 3.22 17.86
CA MET A 202 -12.12 2.72 17.86
C MET A 202 -11.51 2.78 19.26
N HIS A 203 -12.02 1.97 20.17
CA HIS A 203 -11.68 2.05 21.60
C HIS A 203 -10.26 1.61 21.94
N THR A 204 -9.62 0.80 21.09
CA THR A 204 -8.24 0.39 21.32
C THR A 204 -7.23 1.34 20.69
N ALA A 205 -7.62 2.13 19.68
CA ALA A 205 -6.70 3.01 18.96
C ALA A 205 -6.05 4.06 19.87
N ILE A 206 -4.78 4.37 19.61
CA ILE A 206 -4.01 5.39 20.34
C ILE A 206 -3.29 6.31 19.37
N VAL A 207 -2.95 7.50 19.84
CA VAL A 207 -2.16 8.49 19.09
C VAL A 207 -0.83 8.68 19.80
N ASP A 208 0.26 8.62 19.03
CA ASP A 208 1.64 8.72 19.49
C ASP A 208 1.94 7.73 20.63
N PRO A 209 1.98 6.42 20.32
CA PRO A 209 2.39 5.42 21.30
C PRO A 209 3.83 5.67 21.74
N GLY A 210 4.11 5.38 23.02
CA GLY A 210 5.46 5.41 23.57
C GLY A 210 6.03 4.01 23.76
N ASP A 211 7.32 3.95 24.11
CA ASP A 211 8.04 2.69 24.28
C ASP A 211 7.50 1.76 25.39
N LYS A 212 6.64 2.27 26.27
CA LYS A 212 6.05 1.47 27.35
C LYS A 212 4.71 0.86 26.98
N ASP A 213 4.18 1.11 25.77
CA ASP A 213 2.92 0.54 25.33
C ASP A 213 3.08 -0.97 25.05
N PRO A 214 2.44 -1.86 25.84
CA PRO A 214 2.69 -3.31 25.78
C PRO A 214 2.05 -3.99 24.56
N PHE A 215 1.14 -3.29 23.88
CA PHE A 215 0.35 -3.81 22.76
C PHE A 215 0.60 -3.02 21.47
N ILE A 216 1.83 -2.56 21.29
CA ILE A 216 2.36 -2.08 20.01
C ILE A 216 3.29 -3.16 19.48
N ALA A 217 2.97 -3.70 18.31
CA ALA A 217 3.85 -4.67 17.66
C ALA A 217 5.11 -3.92 17.25
N ARG A 218 6.29 -4.25 17.75
CA ARG A 218 7.56 -3.60 17.36
C ARG A 218 7.91 -4.01 15.95
N SER A 219 8.22 -3.05 15.09
CA SER A 219 8.68 -3.38 13.75
C SER A 219 10.15 -3.73 13.73
N TYR A 220 10.53 -4.60 12.80
CA TYR A 220 11.90 -5.06 12.65
C TYR A 220 12.21 -5.44 11.21
N ASP A 221 13.49 -5.38 10.84
CA ASP A 221 13.96 -5.74 9.52
C ASP A 221 14.15 -7.27 9.36
N ASN A 222 14.53 -7.70 8.16
CA ASN A 222 14.77 -9.12 7.86
C ASN A 222 16.01 -9.71 8.53
N GLN A 223 16.82 -8.87 9.21
CA GLN A 223 17.96 -9.29 10.01
C GLN A 223 17.62 -9.38 11.50
N GLY A 224 16.35 -9.11 11.89
CA GLY A 224 15.91 -9.14 13.27
C GLY A 224 16.34 -7.92 14.07
N LYS A 225 16.63 -6.79 13.42
CA LYS A 225 16.89 -5.52 14.09
C LYS A 225 15.58 -4.75 14.26
N GLU A 226 15.22 -4.44 15.50
CA GLU A 226 14.05 -3.62 15.82
C GLU A 226 14.24 -2.16 15.42
N ASP A 227 13.16 -1.57 14.94
CA ASP A 227 13.07 -0.12 14.71
C ASP A 227 12.75 0.59 16.04
N PRO A 228 13.30 1.80 16.25
CA PRO A 228 12.84 2.64 17.35
C PRO A 228 11.39 3.07 17.12
N LEU A 229 10.59 3.17 18.19
CA LEU A 229 9.29 3.87 18.16
C LEU A 229 9.52 5.39 18.32
N ASP A 230 10.27 5.96 17.38
CA ASP A 230 10.49 7.41 17.32
C ASP A 230 9.61 8.03 16.24
N TYR A 231 8.91 9.09 16.62
CA TYR A 231 8.03 9.84 15.74
C TYR A 231 8.57 11.26 15.61
N HIS A 232 9.28 11.54 14.51
CA HIS A 232 9.78 12.89 14.16
C HIS A 232 8.69 13.98 14.17
N LEU A 233 7.42 13.59 14.03
CA LEU A 233 6.26 14.47 14.14
C LEU A 233 5.22 13.80 15.03
N SER A 234 4.46 14.57 15.83
CA SER A 234 3.34 14.04 16.62
C SER A 234 2.06 13.86 15.77
N GLY A 235 1.09 13.11 16.28
CA GLY A 235 -0.23 12.91 15.68
C GLY A 235 -0.36 11.64 14.82
N TRP A 236 0.43 10.60 15.09
CA TRP A 236 0.33 9.32 14.38
C TRP A 236 -0.59 8.34 15.11
N VAL A 237 -1.66 7.94 14.45
CA VAL A 237 -2.62 6.97 14.98
C VAL A 237 -2.08 5.55 14.78
N SER A 238 -2.05 4.76 15.85
CA SER A 238 -1.77 3.33 15.83
C SER A 238 -3.03 2.54 16.22
N VAL A 239 -3.33 1.51 15.44
CA VAL A 239 -4.65 0.84 15.47
C VAL A 239 -4.51 -0.68 15.42
N THR A 240 -5.52 -1.38 15.91
CA THR A 240 -5.73 -2.81 15.61
C THR A 240 -6.47 -2.97 14.26
N THR A 241 -6.56 -4.20 13.73
CA THR A 241 -7.37 -4.47 12.52
C THR A 241 -8.85 -4.16 12.77
N ASP A 242 -9.34 -4.41 13.98
CA ASP A 242 -10.72 -4.10 14.38
C ASP A 242 -10.99 -2.60 14.40
N ASP A 243 -10.07 -1.80 14.94
CA ASP A 243 -10.20 -0.34 14.91
C ASP A 243 -10.20 0.17 13.47
N LEU A 244 -9.30 -0.31 12.61
CA LEU A 244 -9.25 0.13 11.21
C LEU A 244 -10.50 -0.31 10.42
N TYR A 245 -11.07 -1.47 10.73
CA TYR A 245 -12.36 -1.90 10.17
C TYR A 245 -13.51 -0.99 10.63
N LYS A 246 -13.51 -0.58 11.90
CA LYS A 246 -14.51 0.37 12.43
C LYS A 246 -14.35 1.76 11.82
N TRP A 247 -13.12 2.22 11.58
CA TRP A 247 -12.83 3.46 10.84
C TRP A 247 -13.44 3.42 9.45
N SER A 248 -13.13 2.40 8.66
CA SER A 248 -13.69 2.22 7.31
C SER A 248 -15.23 2.17 7.34
N ASN A 249 -15.81 1.44 8.29
CA ASN A 249 -17.27 1.43 8.48
C ASN A 249 -17.86 2.78 8.88
N ALA A 250 -17.16 3.58 9.69
CA ALA A 250 -17.62 4.90 10.10
C ALA A 250 -17.65 5.86 8.91
N LEU A 251 -16.66 5.80 8.01
CA LEU A 251 -16.64 6.53 6.74
C LEU A 251 -17.78 6.09 5.82
N ASN A 252 -17.91 4.77 5.57
CA ASN A 252 -18.97 4.20 4.72
C ASN A 252 -20.40 4.55 5.19
N LYS A 253 -20.59 4.72 6.51
CA LYS A 253 -21.87 5.09 7.12
C LYS A 253 -22.01 6.59 7.38
N PHE A 254 -21.05 7.41 6.93
CA PHE A 254 -21.03 8.86 7.12
C PHE A 254 -21.23 9.30 8.59
N ARG A 255 -20.64 8.55 9.52
CA ARG A 255 -20.76 8.82 10.97
C ARG A 255 -19.88 9.97 11.45
N LEU A 256 -18.83 10.28 10.69
CA LEU A 256 -17.83 11.30 11.05
C LEU A 256 -18.04 12.60 10.28
N ILE A 257 -18.24 12.49 8.97
CA ILE A 257 -18.53 13.59 8.05
C ILE A 257 -19.60 13.13 7.06
N GLY A 258 -20.39 14.07 6.56
CA GLY A 258 -21.47 13.81 5.61
C GLY A 258 -20.97 13.41 4.21
N PRO A 259 -21.88 12.94 3.34
CA PRO A 259 -21.54 12.49 1.99
C PRO A 259 -20.97 13.59 1.10
N LEU A 260 -21.43 14.84 1.24
CA LEU A 260 -20.92 15.97 0.46
C LEU A 260 -19.47 16.30 0.83
N SER A 261 -19.16 16.35 2.13
CA SER A 261 -17.80 16.55 2.62
C SER A 261 -16.89 15.38 2.26
N THR A 262 -17.39 14.15 2.31
CA THR A 262 -16.63 12.98 1.87
C THR A 262 -16.29 13.07 0.39
N LYS A 263 -17.24 13.48 -0.45
CA LYS A 263 -17.04 13.68 -1.89
C LYS A 263 -16.06 14.80 -2.20
N GLU A 264 -16.11 15.90 -1.43
CA GLU A 264 -15.16 17.00 -1.55
C GLU A 264 -13.74 16.53 -1.15
N LEU A 265 -13.63 15.77 -0.06
CA LEU A 265 -12.36 15.22 0.41
C LEU A 265 -11.76 14.16 -0.52
N SER A 266 -12.58 13.43 -1.26
CA SER A 266 -12.11 12.43 -2.23
C SER A 266 -11.56 13.02 -3.53
N GLN A 267 -11.65 14.34 -3.72
CA GLN A 267 -11.12 15.00 -4.91
C GLN A 267 -9.58 14.97 -4.92
N THR A 268 -9.01 14.44 -5.99
CA THR A 268 -7.57 14.40 -6.21
C THR A 268 -7.10 15.59 -7.05
N PHE A 269 -5.83 15.96 -6.91
CA PHE A 269 -5.24 17.03 -7.73
C PHE A 269 -5.26 16.69 -9.23
N ALA A 270 -4.85 15.46 -9.58
CA ALA A 270 -4.86 14.96 -10.95
C ALA A 270 -5.24 13.47 -10.98
N TRP A 271 -5.32 12.90 -12.18
CA TRP A 271 -5.54 11.47 -12.36
C TRP A 271 -4.40 10.67 -11.70
N ARG A 272 -4.76 9.60 -10.97
CA ARG A 272 -3.83 8.74 -10.20
C ARG A 272 -3.02 9.42 -9.08
N THR A 273 -3.37 10.64 -8.65
CA THR A 273 -2.78 11.22 -7.43
C THR A 273 -3.59 10.85 -6.19
N GLN A 274 -3.00 10.94 -5.00
CA GLN A 274 -3.70 10.67 -3.74
C GLN A 274 -4.41 11.93 -3.20
N CYS A 275 -5.41 11.70 -2.35
CA CYS A 275 -6.04 12.73 -1.51
C CYS A 275 -5.88 12.37 -0.03
N GLY A 276 -6.49 13.16 0.87
CA GLY A 276 -6.49 12.88 2.32
C GLY A 276 -7.06 11.52 2.73
N LEU A 277 -7.83 10.84 1.85
CA LEU A 277 -8.37 9.48 2.05
C LEU A 277 -7.67 8.40 1.20
N GLY A 278 -6.46 8.68 0.69
CA GLY A 278 -5.80 7.81 -0.26
C GLY A 278 -6.50 7.87 -1.63
N SER A 279 -7.05 6.74 -2.07
CA SER A 279 -7.90 6.64 -3.27
C SER A 279 -9.32 6.27 -2.88
N LEU A 280 -10.28 7.14 -3.18
CA LEU A 280 -11.68 6.93 -2.85
C LEU A 280 -12.56 7.30 -4.05
N THR A 281 -13.52 6.43 -4.36
CA THR A 281 -14.52 6.65 -5.41
C THR A 281 -15.91 6.68 -4.81
N MET A 282 -16.71 7.67 -5.20
CA MET A 282 -18.10 7.80 -4.79
C MET A 282 -19.05 7.84 -5.99
N GLU A 283 -20.20 7.20 -5.84
CA GLU A 283 -21.33 7.26 -6.78
C GLU A 283 -22.62 7.46 -5.99
N ASN A 284 -23.52 8.31 -6.49
CA ASN A 284 -24.83 8.56 -5.87
C ASN A 284 -24.76 8.83 -4.34
N ASN A 285 -23.78 9.65 -3.93
CA ASN A 285 -23.50 9.99 -2.53
C ASN A 285 -23.18 8.78 -1.62
N LYS A 286 -22.67 7.69 -2.21
CA LYS A 286 -22.17 6.52 -1.49
C LYS A 286 -20.71 6.28 -1.87
N ILE A 287 -19.92 5.82 -0.92
CA ILE A 287 -18.57 5.32 -1.19
C ILE A 287 -18.71 3.98 -1.91
N ILE A 288 -18.03 3.81 -3.04
CA ILE A 288 -18.02 2.56 -3.83
C ILE A 288 -16.72 1.79 -3.59
N SER A 289 -15.61 2.53 -3.52
CA SER A 289 -14.29 1.98 -3.25
C SER A 289 -13.49 2.94 -2.38
N HIS A 290 -12.80 2.42 -1.38
CA HIS A 290 -11.81 3.13 -0.56
C HIS A 290 -10.58 2.25 -0.44
N LYS A 291 -9.45 2.75 -0.93
CA LYS A 291 -8.17 2.07 -0.91
C LYS A 291 -7.10 3.02 -0.39
N HIS A 292 -6.34 2.57 0.59
CA HIS A 292 -5.18 3.30 1.09
C HIS A 292 -4.16 2.34 1.67
N ASP A 293 -2.89 2.64 1.46
CA ASP A 293 -1.76 1.93 2.04
C ASP A 293 -0.87 2.89 2.81
N GLY A 294 -0.02 2.33 3.67
CA GLY A 294 0.93 3.11 4.42
C GLY A 294 2.11 2.27 4.87
N SER A 295 3.26 2.92 4.96
CA SER A 295 4.46 2.40 5.58
C SER A 295 5.03 3.39 6.59
N ASN A 296 5.71 2.87 7.59
CA ASN A 296 6.53 3.63 8.53
C ASN A 296 7.58 2.65 9.07
N SER A 297 8.87 2.94 8.94
CA SER A 297 9.93 1.95 9.24
C SER A 297 9.62 0.59 8.58
N ASN A 298 9.72 -0.54 9.29
CA ASN A 298 9.34 -1.86 8.77
C ASN A 298 7.84 -2.21 8.91
N TYR A 299 6.97 -1.26 9.29
CA TYR A 299 5.53 -1.47 9.18
C TYR A 299 5.02 -1.31 7.75
N GLN A 300 4.04 -2.14 7.39
CA GLN A 300 3.15 -1.87 6.25
C GLN A 300 1.71 -2.15 6.63
N ALA A 301 0.80 -1.33 6.10
CA ALA A 301 -0.64 -1.53 6.22
C ALA A 301 -1.32 -1.32 4.87
N LEU A 302 -2.39 -2.08 4.63
CA LEU A 302 -3.25 -1.96 3.47
C LEU A 302 -4.71 -2.02 3.95
N LEU A 303 -5.50 -1.02 3.57
CA LEU A 303 -6.94 -0.98 3.67
C LEU A 303 -7.54 -0.97 2.27
N LEU A 304 -8.43 -1.92 1.99
CA LEU A 304 -9.25 -1.92 0.79
C LEU A 304 -10.69 -2.25 1.16
N SER A 305 -11.62 -1.38 0.82
CA SER A 305 -13.05 -1.55 1.06
C SER A 305 -13.83 -1.28 -0.22
N THR A 306 -14.70 -2.21 -0.61
CA THR A 306 -15.65 -2.05 -1.73
C THR A 306 -17.07 -2.33 -1.27
N THR A 307 -18.00 -1.42 -1.58
CA THR A 307 -19.37 -1.53 -1.04
C THR A 307 -20.29 -2.42 -1.87
N GLU A 308 -20.02 -2.61 -3.16
CA GLU A 308 -20.79 -3.49 -4.06
C GLU A 308 -21.00 -4.89 -3.46
N ASN A 309 -19.92 -5.47 -2.90
CA ASN A 309 -19.93 -6.79 -2.27
C ASN A 309 -19.82 -6.71 -0.73
N GLY A 310 -19.91 -5.51 -0.14
CA GLY A 310 -19.69 -5.31 1.30
C GLY A 310 -18.35 -5.86 1.78
N ARG A 311 -17.30 -5.74 0.97
CA ARG A 311 -16.00 -6.37 1.18
C ARG A 311 -15.01 -5.38 1.79
N THR A 312 -14.26 -5.82 2.80
CA THR A 312 -13.16 -5.05 3.38
C THR A 312 -11.99 -5.99 3.66
N VAL A 313 -10.82 -5.69 3.13
CA VAL A 313 -9.57 -6.41 3.39
C VAL A 313 -8.62 -5.46 4.10
N ILE A 314 -8.14 -5.88 5.27
CA ILE A 314 -7.15 -5.15 6.07
C ILE A 314 -5.98 -6.09 6.34
N LEU A 315 -4.80 -5.69 5.89
CA LEU A 315 -3.54 -6.39 6.13
C LEU A 315 -2.59 -5.43 6.84
N MET A 316 -2.00 -5.84 7.96
CA MET A 316 -0.99 -5.06 8.68
C MET A 316 0.17 -5.95 9.07
N THR A 317 1.40 -5.50 8.84
CA THR A 317 2.64 -6.22 9.17
C THR A 317 3.59 -5.29 9.91
N ASN A 318 4.37 -5.85 10.84
CA ASN A 318 5.50 -5.18 11.52
C ASN A 318 6.85 -5.66 10.95
N GLN A 319 6.84 -6.44 9.87
CA GLN A 319 8.03 -6.84 9.12
C GLN A 319 7.77 -6.63 7.63
N MET A 320 8.47 -5.67 7.03
CA MET A 320 8.20 -5.24 5.65
C MET A 320 8.68 -6.27 4.63
N GLN A 321 7.76 -6.71 3.76
CA GLN A 321 8.05 -7.64 2.65
C GLN A 321 7.60 -7.11 1.28
N ASN A 322 6.92 -5.95 1.23
CA ASN A 322 6.43 -5.32 0.01
C ASN A 322 5.48 -6.18 -0.83
N ASN A 323 4.67 -7.02 -0.18
CA ASN A 323 3.80 -7.99 -0.85
C ASN A 323 2.31 -7.93 -0.42
N LEU A 324 1.91 -6.94 0.39
CA LEU A 324 0.52 -6.83 0.85
C LEU A 324 -0.49 -6.75 -0.32
N TYR A 325 -0.10 -6.12 -1.43
CA TYR A 325 -0.93 -6.08 -2.64
C TYR A 325 -1.07 -7.45 -3.32
N ALA A 326 0.02 -8.23 -3.41
CA ALA A 326 -0.02 -9.58 -3.97
C ALA A 326 -0.88 -10.51 -3.09
N LEU A 327 -0.74 -10.41 -1.76
CA LEU A 327 -1.59 -11.09 -0.79
C LEU A 327 -3.07 -10.71 -0.98
N ASN A 328 -3.37 -9.41 -1.05
CA ASN A 328 -4.72 -8.94 -1.29
C ASN A 328 -5.29 -9.45 -2.62
N ASN A 329 -4.53 -9.42 -3.72
CA ASN A 329 -5.02 -9.91 -5.01
C ASN A 329 -5.42 -11.39 -4.94
N SER A 330 -4.62 -12.20 -4.25
CA SER A 330 -4.91 -13.62 -4.01
C SER A 330 -6.15 -13.81 -3.13
N ILE A 331 -6.29 -13.00 -2.06
CA ILE A 331 -7.49 -12.98 -1.22
C ILE A 331 -8.73 -12.63 -2.05
N GLN A 332 -8.67 -11.58 -2.88
CA GLN A 332 -9.78 -11.17 -3.73
C GLN A 332 -10.18 -12.27 -4.72
N ALA A 333 -9.22 -12.95 -5.33
CA ALA A 333 -9.47 -14.09 -6.20
C ALA A 333 -10.17 -15.24 -5.46
N ILE A 334 -9.73 -15.59 -4.25
CA ILE A 334 -10.41 -16.58 -3.39
C ILE A 334 -11.86 -16.15 -3.10
N LEU A 335 -12.06 -14.89 -2.72
CA LEU A 335 -13.39 -14.36 -2.41
C LEU A 335 -14.32 -14.37 -3.64
N ASP A 336 -13.76 -14.22 -4.84
CA ASP A 336 -14.47 -14.30 -6.12
C ASP A 336 -14.62 -15.74 -6.65
N GLY A 337 -14.05 -16.75 -5.99
CA GLY A 337 -14.04 -18.14 -6.47
C GLY A 337 -13.19 -18.34 -7.73
N LYS A 338 -12.17 -17.51 -7.94
CA LYS A 338 -11.23 -17.58 -9.06
C LYS A 338 -9.93 -18.28 -8.65
N PRO A 339 -9.17 -18.85 -9.61
CA PRO A 339 -7.80 -19.27 -9.36
C PRO A 339 -6.97 -18.12 -8.77
N TYR A 340 -6.07 -18.46 -7.86
CA TYR A 340 -5.24 -17.50 -7.15
C TYR A 340 -3.80 -17.99 -7.07
N ASP A 341 -2.87 -17.03 -6.98
CA ASP A 341 -1.45 -17.32 -6.85
C ASP A 341 -1.06 -17.52 -5.37
N GLN A 342 -0.11 -18.42 -5.14
CA GLN A 342 0.57 -18.49 -3.85
C GLN A 342 1.63 -17.40 -3.77
N ILE A 343 1.84 -16.85 -2.58
CA ILE A 343 2.96 -15.93 -2.36
C ILE A 343 4.23 -16.74 -2.20
N LYS A 344 5.20 -16.50 -3.08
CA LYS A 344 6.49 -17.21 -3.13
C LYS A 344 7.63 -16.25 -2.89
N LYS A 345 8.75 -16.78 -2.38
CA LYS A 345 9.99 -16.03 -2.20
C LYS A 345 10.56 -15.67 -3.56
N SER A 346 11.12 -14.47 -3.73
CA SER A 346 11.86 -14.14 -4.94
C SER A 346 13.13 -15.01 -5.04
N PHE A 347 13.32 -15.69 -6.16
CA PHE A 347 14.52 -16.48 -6.44
C PHE A 347 15.76 -15.57 -6.46
N GLY A 348 15.69 -14.47 -7.24
CA GLY A 348 16.79 -13.54 -7.43
C GLY A 348 17.23 -12.84 -6.14
N LYS A 349 16.31 -12.58 -5.21
CA LYS A 349 16.64 -12.01 -3.89
C LYS A 349 17.18 -13.07 -2.94
N SER A 350 16.57 -14.25 -2.91
CA SER A 350 16.89 -15.30 -1.94
C SER A 350 18.25 -15.94 -2.16
N PHE A 351 18.69 -16.03 -3.42
CA PHE A 351 19.97 -16.63 -3.79
C PHE A 351 20.98 -15.62 -4.30
N ARG A 352 20.82 -14.35 -3.94
CA ARG A 352 21.67 -13.27 -4.45
C ARG A 352 23.18 -13.54 -4.26
N PRO A 353 23.68 -13.96 -3.08
CA PRO A 353 25.10 -14.24 -2.90
C PRO A 353 25.62 -15.35 -3.82
N GLN A 354 24.82 -16.39 -4.04
CA GLN A 354 25.15 -17.50 -4.94
C GLN A 354 25.17 -17.02 -6.38
N ILE A 355 24.11 -16.34 -6.83
CA ILE A 355 23.97 -15.81 -8.20
C ILE A 355 25.15 -14.92 -8.58
N GLU A 356 25.65 -14.10 -7.66
CA GLU A 356 26.79 -13.19 -7.90
C GLU A 356 28.10 -13.94 -8.24
N GLN A 357 28.20 -15.24 -7.91
CA GLN A 357 29.36 -16.08 -8.21
C GLN A 357 29.21 -16.94 -9.47
N LEU A 358 28.02 -16.98 -10.09
CA LEU A 358 27.74 -17.84 -11.24
C LEU A 358 27.93 -17.09 -12.57
N ASP A 359 28.37 -17.81 -13.60
CA ASP A 359 28.17 -17.40 -14.99
C ASP A 359 26.74 -17.71 -15.46
N GLY A 360 26.38 -17.29 -16.68
CA GLY A 360 25.02 -17.45 -17.20
C GLY A 360 24.58 -18.92 -17.32
N LYS A 361 25.48 -19.83 -17.71
CA LYS A 361 25.15 -21.26 -17.87
C LYS A 361 24.94 -21.92 -16.50
N GLN A 362 25.84 -21.64 -15.56
CA GLN A 362 25.74 -22.11 -14.19
C GLN A 362 24.47 -21.57 -13.51
N LEU A 363 24.12 -20.29 -13.75
CA LEU A 363 22.89 -19.69 -13.24
C LEU A 363 21.65 -20.41 -13.78
N LEU A 364 21.56 -20.71 -15.08
CA LEU A 364 20.40 -21.41 -15.63
C LEU A 364 20.29 -22.84 -15.06
N ALA A 365 21.41 -23.56 -14.96
CA ALA A 365 21.42 -24.87 -14.32
C ALA A 365 20.91 -24.80 -12.85
N PHE A 366 21.39 -23.81 -12.11
CA PHE A 366 20.95 -23.56 -10.73
C PHE A 366 19.47 -23.17 -10.66
N TYR A 367 19.00 -22.28 -11.53
CA TYR A 367 17.59 -21.88 -11.64
C TYR A 367 16.68 -23.09 -11.89
N HIS A 368 17.05 -23.97 -12.82
CA HIS A 368 16.32 -25.20 -13.09
C HIS A 368 16.31 -26.17 -11.91
N GLN A 369 17.44 -26.31 -11.22
CA GLN A 369 17.54 -27.14 -10.02
C GLN A 369 16.58 -26.65 -8.93
N ILE A 370 16.66 -25.36 -8.55
CA ILE A 370 15.79 -24.81 -7.50
C ILE A 370 14.33 -24.83 -7.95
N LYS A 371 14.02 -24.60 -9.24
CA LYS A 371 12.65 -24.73 -9.75
C LYS A 371 12.08 -26.14 -9.58
N LYS A 372 12.91 -27.16 -9.76
CA LYS A 372 12.51 -28.56 -9.61
C LYS A 372 12.37 -28.95 -8.13
N GLU A 373 13.31 -28.54 -7.28
CA GLU A 373 13.39 -28.96 -5.88
C GLU A 373 12.50 -28.12 -4.95
N HIS A 374 12.35 -26.83 -5.25
CA HIS A 374 11.70 -25.82 -4.40
C HIS A 374 10.72 -24.92 -5.17
N GLY A 375 10.09 -25.44 -6.23
CA GLY A 375 9.16 -24.71 -7.09
C GLY A 375 7.92 -24.15 -6.37
N GLU A 376 7.54 -24.72 -5.23
CA GLU A 376 6.44 -24.21 -4.40
C GLU A 376 6.88 -23.05 -3.48
N GLU A 377 8.17 -22.95 -3.15
CA GLU A 377 8.69 -21.93 -2.24
C GLU A 377 9.16 -20.67 -2.96
N TYR A 378 9.70 -20.80 -4.16
CA TYR A 378 10.31 -19.70 -4.92
C TYR A 378 9.55 -19.35 -6.20
N ASN A 379 9.59 -18.08 -6.58
CA ASN A 379 8.91 -17.58 -7.76
C ASN A 379 9.70 -17.88 -9.04
N PHE A 380 9.03 -18.55 -9.98
CA PHE A 380 9.54 -18.88 -11.31
C PHE A 380 8.58 -18.50 -12.43
N ASN A 381 7.49 -17.80 -12.08
CA ASN A 381 6.38 -17.46 -12.96
C ASN A 381 6.31 -15.95 -13.22
N GLU A 382 7.33 -15.20 -12.80
CA GLU A 382 7.49 -13.77 -13.08
C GLU A 382 8.76 -13.53 -13.88
N GLU A 383 8.63 -12.85 -15.01
CA GLU A 383 9.76 -12.49 -15.89
C GLU A 383 10.82 -11.66 -15.19
N ASN A 384 10.42 -10.85 -14.20
CA ASN A 384 11.30 -9.94 -13.49
C ASN A 384 12.39 -10.67 -12.71
N GLU A 385 12.15 -11.91 -12.28
CA GLU A 385 13.13 -12.72 -11.55
C GLU A 385 14.42 -12.90 -12.37
N LEU A 386 14.31 -13.25 -13.64
CA LEU A 386 15.47 -13.37 -14.52
C LEU A 386 15.87 -12.03 -15.15
N ASN A 387 14.90 -11.14 -15.41
CA ASN A 387 15.19 -9.85 -16.04
C ASN A 387 16.12 -9.00 -15.16
N GLU A 388 15.86 -8.91 -13.86
CA GLU A 388 16.72 -8.19 -12.92
C GLU A 388 18.14 -8.78 -12.85
N ILE A 389 18.27 -10.10 -12.94
CA ILE A 389 19.58 -10.78 -12.92
C ILE A 389 20.33 -10.52 -14.24
N GLY A 390 19.67 -10.62 -15.39
CA GLY A 390 20.25 -10.30 -16.69
C GLY A 390 20.81 -8.87 -16.72
N TYR A 391 20.07 -7.90 -16.16
CA TYR A 391 20.54 -6.52 -16.03
C TYR A 391 21.72 -6.35 -15.06
N LYS A 392 21.85 -7.18 -14.02
CA LYS A 392 23.04 -7.17 -13.17
C LYS A 392 24.28 -7.63 -13.96
N PHE A 393 24.17 -8.69 -14.75
CA PHE A 393 25.25 -9.12 -15.64
C PHE A 393 25.59 -8.06 -16.68
N LEU A 394 24.58 -7.43 -17.29
CA LEU A 394 24.79 -6.38 -18.29
C LEU A 394 25.55 -5.18 -17.70
N ARG A 395 25.17 -4.71 -16.51
CA ARG A 395 25.88 -3.63 -15.79
C ARG A 395 27.29 -4.05 -15.33
N GLY A 396 27.48 -5.33 -15.04
CA GLY A 396 28.79 -5.92 -14.71
C GLY A 396 29.66 -6.21 -15.92
N ASN A 397 29.29 -5.75 -17.12
CA ASN A 397 29.98 -6.01 -18.40
C ASN A 397 30.12 -7.51 -18.75
N LYS A 398 29.30 -8.38 -18.15
CA LYS A 398 29.19 -9.80 -18.47
C LYS A 398 28.16 -10.02 -19.58
N LEU A 399 28.46 -9.50 -20.76
CA LEU A 399 27.49 -9.36 -21.84
C LEU A 399 26.94 -10.71 -22.36
N ALA A 400 27.82 -11.70 -22.53
CA ALA A 400 27.41 -13.03 -22.99
C ALA A 400 26.46 -13.72 -21.98
N ASP A 401 26.73 -13.56 -20.69
CA ASP A 401 25.87 -14.10 -19.63
C ASP A 401 24.52 -13.36 -19.60
N ALA A 402 24.52 -12.03 -19.74
CA ALA A 402 23.29 -11.24 -19.80
C ALA A 402 22.39 -11.67 -20.97
N ILE A 403 22.96 -11.81 -22.18
CA ILE A 403 22.23 -12.29 -23.36
C ILE A 403 21.64 -13.68 -23.09
N LEU A 404 22.42 -14.62 -22.57
CA LEU A 404 21.96 -15.97 -22.29
C LEU A 404 20.75 -15.99 -21.33
N ILE A 405 20.77 -15.15 -20.29
CA ILE A 405 19.67 -15.04 -19.33
C ILE A 405 18.44 -14.39 -19.97
N PHE A 406 18.62 -13.30 -20.74
CA PHE A 406 17.50 -12.66 -21.43
C PHE A 406 16.87 -13.55 -22.50
N GLU A 407 17.68 -14.30 -23.27
CA GLU A 407 17.19 -15.29 -24.23
C GLU A 407 16.33 -16.35 -23.55
N TYR A 408 16.81 -16.91 -22.45
CA TYR A 408 16.01 -17.88 -21.71
C TYR A 408 14.72 -17.26 -21.15
N ASN A 409 14.75 -15.99 -20.74
CA ASN A 409 13.56 -15.28 -20.27
C ASN A 409 12.51 -15.08 -21.38
N THR A 410 12.91 -14.84 -22.62
CA THR A 410 11.96 -14.75 -23.75
C THR A 410 11.29 -16.10 -24.07
N VAL A 411 11.99 -17.22 -23.83
CA VAL A 411 11.40 -18.56 -23.95
C VAL A 411 10.35 -18.81 -22.86
N LEU A 412 10.61 -18.36 -21.63
CA LEU A 412 9.65 -18.50 -20.52
C LEU A 412 8.45 -17.57 -20.65
N PHE A 413 8.65 -16.34 -21.15
CA PHE A 413 7.63 -15.30 -21.22
C PHE A 413 7.48 -14.73 -22.64
N PRO A 414 7.09 -15.55 -23.64
CA PRO A 414 7.09 -15.16 -25.05
C PRO A 414 6.03 -14.11 -25.42
N GLN A 415 5.13 -13.77 -24.48
CA GLN A 415 4.10 -12.75 -24.66
C GLN A 415 4.44 -11.42 -23.99
N SER A 416 5.61 -11.30 -23.35
CA SER A 416 6.01 -10.06 -22.70
C SER A 416 6.90 -9.23 -23.60
N GLY A 417 6.47 -8.01 -23.93
CA GLY A 417 7.32 -7.06 -24.68
C GLY A 417 8.60 -6.72 -23.93
N ASN A 418 8.53 -6.63 -22.60
CA ASN A 418 9.64 -6.24 -21.73
C ASN A 418 10.84 -7.20 -21.82
N VAL A 419 10.62 -8.53 -21.86
CA VAL A 419 11.74 -9.48 -21.97
C VAL A 419 12.45 -9.40 -23.33
N PHE A 420 11.72 -9.08 -24.41
CA PHE A 420 12.32 -8.82 -25.72
C PHE A 420 13.03 -7.47 -25.77
N ASP A 421 12.50 -6.45 -25.11
CA ASP A 421 13.18 -5.15 -24.97
C ASP A 421 14.56 -5.31 -24.31
N SER A 422 14.59 -6.02 -23.18
CA SER A 422 15.82 -6.29 -22.42
C SER A 422 16.84 -7.10 -23.23
N LEU A 423 16.37 -8.10 -23.99
CA LEU A 423 17.24 -8.85 -24.91
C LEU A 423 17.75 -7.98 -26.07
N GLY A 424 16.90 -7.13 -26.63
CA GLY A 424 17.25 -6.17 -27.67
C GLY A 424 18.35 -5.20 -27.23
N GLU A 425 18.24 -4.68 -25.99
CA GLU A 425 19.26 -3.81 -25.40
C GLU A 425 20.62 -4.51 -25.26
N ALA A 426 20.61 -5.77 -24.81
CA ALA A 426 21.83 -6.55 -24.69
C ALA A 426 22.49 -6.80 -26.06
N TYR A 427 21.72 -7.15 -27.09
CA TYR A 427 22.24 -7.29 -28.44
C TYR A 427 22.74 -5.98 -29.05
N TYR A 428 22.05 -4.87 -28.79
CA TYR A 428 22.49 -3.55 -29.22
C TYR A 428 23.85 -3.19 -28.60
N LYS A 429 24.02 -3.45 -27.29
CA LYS A 429 25.32 -3.28 -26.60
C LYS A 429 26.41 -4.21 -27.10
N GLN A 430 26.06 -5.39 -27.63
CA GLN A 430 27.00 -6.29 -28.30
C GLN A 430 27.47 -5.79 -29.67
N GLY A 431 26.73 -4.85 -30.27
CA GLY A 431 26.93 -4.43 -31.65
C GLY A 431 26.21 -5.32 -32.67
N ASP A 432 25.41 -6.30 -32.23
CA ASP A 432 24.57 -7.11 -33.11
C ASP A 432 23.26 -6.36 -33.41
N LYS A 433 23.37 -5.37 -34.31
CA LYS A 433 22.25 -4.50 -34.69
C LYS A 433 21.08 -5.28 -35.29
N VAL A 434 21.35 -6.38 -36.01
CA VAL A 434 20.32 -7.19 -36.63
C VAL A 434 19.47 -7.87 -35.57
N LYS A 435 20.10 -8.54 -34.59
CA LYS A 435 19.36 -9.17 -33.50
C LYS A 435 18.72 -8.16 -32.56
N ALA A 436 19.35 -7.01 -32.34
CA ALA A 436 18.75 -5.91 -31.58
C ALA A 436 17.44 -5.45 -32.23
N LEU A 437 17.47 -5.14 -33.53
CA LEU A 437 16.30 -4.69 -34.29
C LEU A 437 15.15 -5.71 -34.23
N LEU A 438 15.44 -7.00 -34.45
CA LEU A 438 14.43 -8.06 -34.38
C LEU A 438 13.74 -8.12 -33.01
N ASN A 439 14.51 -8.00 -31.92
CA ASN A 439 13.97 -8.04 -30.56
C ASN A 439 13.17 -6.79 -30.22
N TYR A 440 13.63 -5.59 -30.61
CA TYR A 440 12.86 -4.37 -30.42
C TYR A 440 11.56 -4.37 -31.23
N GLN A 441 11.57 -4.87 -32.47
CA GLN A 441 10.35 -5.04 -33.27
C GLN A 441 9.36 -5.99 -32.59
N GLN A 442 9.85 -7.11 -32.03
CA GLN A 442 9.02 -8.05 -31.30
C GLN A 442 8.48 -7.46 -29.98
N SER A 443 9.30 -6.70 -29.25
CA SER A 443 8.88 -5.92 -28.08
C SER A 443 7.75 -4.95 -28.43
N PHE A 444 7.94 -4.11 -29.47
CA PHE A 444 6.94 -3.15 -29.92
C PHE A 444 5.66 -3.81 -30.44
N ARG A 445 5.75 -4.99 -31.06
CA ARG A 445 4.58 -5.76 -31.48
C ARG A 445 3.74 -6.24 -30.30
N LEU A 446 4.40 -6.64 -29.20
CA LEU A 446 3.74 -7.11 -27.98
C LEU A 446 3.26 -5.96 -27.09
N ASP A 447 3.99 -4.84 -27.09
CA ASP A 447 3.67 -3.60 -26.38
C ASP A 447 3.86 -2.37 -27.29
N PRO A 448 2.83 -1.96 -28.04
CA PRO A 448 2.90 -0.80 -28.93
C PRO A 448 3.10 0.54 -28.21
N ALA A 449 2.99 0.59 -26.87
CA ALA A 449 3.25 1.79 -26.07
C ALA A 449 4.73 1.94 -25.68
N ASN A 450 5.59 0.98 -26.02
CA ASN A 450 7.01 1.03 -25.73
C ASN A 450 7.75 2.04 -26.64
N GLU A 451 7.86 3.29 -26.17
CA GLU A 451 8.55 4.37 -26.89
C GLU A 451 10.06 4.12 -27.05
N THR A 452 10.70 3.37 -26.14
CA THR A 452 12.12 3.00 -26.26
C THR A 452 12.32 2.10 -27.48
N ALA A 453 11.52 1.04 -27.60
CA ALA A 453 11.57 0.13 -28.74
C ALA A 453 11.34 0.88 -30.05
N LYS A 454 10.31 1.73 -30.11
CA LYS A 454 10.01 2.56 -31.29
C LYS A 454 11.19 3.44 -31.72
N LYS A 455 11.86 4.09 -30.76
CA LYS A 455 13.03 4.93 -31.04
C LYS A 455 14.20 4.12 -31.60
N ILE A 456 14.53 2.99 -30.97
CA ILE A 456 15.67 2.18 -31.39
C ILE A 456 15.41 1.50 -32.75
N ILE A 457 14.17 1.08 -33.02
CA ILE A 457 13.80 0.57 -34.36
C ILE A 457 14.12 1.62 -35.41
N ALA A 458 13.67 2.86 -35.24
CA ALA A 458 13.93 3.93 -36.20
C ALA A 458 15.42 4.25 -36.38
N GLU A 459 16.25 4.03 -35.36
CA GLU A 459 17.70 4.20 -35.44
C GLU A 459 18.39 3.08 -36.23
N LEU A 460 17.89 1.85 -36.09
CA LEU A 460 18.51 0.64 -36.64
C LEU A 460 17.99 0.23 -38.03
N ASP A 461 16.88 0.82 -38.50
CA ASP A 461 16.28 0.56 -39.81
C ASP A 461 16.99 1.29 -40.98
N HIS A 462 18.17 1.87 -40.71
CA HIS A 462 19.04 2.60 -41.62
C HIS A 462 20.46 2.01 -41.60
#